data_AF-A0A7J0DSW1-F1
#
_entry.id   AF-A0A7J0DSW1-F1
#
_cell.length_a   1.000
_cell.length_b   1.000
_cell.length_c   1.000
_cell.angle_alpha   90.00
_cell.angle_beta   90.00
_cell.angle_gamma   90.00
#
_symmetry.space_group_name_H-M   'P 1'
#
loop_
_entity.id
_entity.type
_entity.pdbx_description
1 polymer ?
#
loop_
_entity_poly.entity_id
_entity_poly.type
_entity_poly.pdbx_seq_one_letter_code
_entity_poly.pdbx_strand_id
1 'polypeptide(L)'
;MATALKIVPSGGGSPESVGSPESEAFGGWVYQLGVNSIGHEYFHLRFLLVRGKYVEMYKRDPHENPGIKPMRRGVAGHTLMVEELGRRKVNHGDVYVLRFFNRLDETKKGEIACAKVGEARKWMEAFDHAKQQLTSMGKWYNGFS
;
A
#
# COMPACT_ATOMS: atom_id res chain seq x y z
N MET A 1 -22.50 -20.46 9.75
CA MET A 1 -21.09 -20.89 9.91
C MET A 1 -20.24 -20.02 9.00
N ALA A 2 -19.62 -18.95 9.52
CA ALA A 2 -18.72 -18.13 8.71
C ALA A 2 -17.37 -18.86 8.57
N THR A 3 -17.01 -19.24 7.35
CA THR A 3 -15.70 -19.82 7.04
C THR A 3 -14.61 -18.84 7.48
N ALA A 4 -13.72 -19.30 8.36
CA ALA A 4 -12.61 -18.50 8.87
C ALA A 4 -11.63 -18.17 7.74
N LEU A 5 -11.45 -16.88 7.43
CA LEU A 5 -10.35 -16.39 6.60
C LEU A 5 -9.04 -16.57 7.39
N LYS A 6 -8.24 -17.58 7.03
CA LYS A 6 -6.87 -17.71 7.55
C LYS A 6 -6.10 -16.43 7.17
N ILE A 7 -5.40 -15.83 8.13
CA ILE A 7 -4.43 -14.77 7.83
C ILE A 7 -3.35 -15.42 6.98
N VAL A 8 -3.40 -15.19 5.67
CA VAL A 8 -2.36 -15.61 4.76
C VAL A 8 -1.19 -14.64 4.91
N PRO A 9 0.07 -15.13 4.83
CA PRO A 9 1.22 -14.24 4.75
C PRO A 9 0.93 -13.17 3.70
N SER A 10 1.05 -11.91 4.11
CA SER A 10 0.87 -10.79 3.20
C SER A 10 2.13 -10.82 2.34
N GLY A 11 2.05 -11.44 1.16
CA GLY A 11 3.21 -11.70 0.31
C GLY A 11 3.79 -10.36 -0.15
N GLY A 12 4.63 -9.75 0.67
CA GLY A 12 5.37 -8.54 0.33
C GLY A 12 6.38 -8.94 -0.72
N GLY A 13 6.09 -8.60 -1.97
CA GLY A 13 6.86 -9.01 -3.14
C GLY A 13 8.32 -8.62 -3.03
N SER A 14 9.17 -9.42 -3.65
CA SER A 14 10.54 -9.02 -3.96
C SER A 14 10.49 -7.96 -5.06
N PRO A 15 11.43 -6.99 -5.09
CA PRO A 15 11.58 -6.11 -6.24
C PRO A 15 11.87 -6.95 -7.48
N GLU A 16 10.99 -6.89 -8.48
CA GLU A 16 11.25 -7.53 -9.77
C GLU A 16 12.29 -6.69 -10.52
N SER A 17 13.53 -7.20 -10.59
CA SER A 17 14.61 -6.58 -11.35
C SER A 17 14.61 -7.11 -12.78
N VAL A 18 13.94 -6.41 -13.68
CA VAL A 18 14.13 -6.59 -15.14
C VAL A 18 14.37 -5.21 -15.75
N GLY A 19 15.62 -4.98 -16.17
CA GLY A 19 16.13 -3.69 -16.63
C GLY A 19 15.21 -2.97 -17.63
N SER A 20 14.50 -1.96 -17.14
CA SER A 20 13.99 -0.82 -17.89
C SER A 20 13.59 0.27 -16.88
N PRO A 21 13.74 1.58 -17.13
CA PRO A 21 13.47 2.64 -16.14
C PRO A 21 12.02 2.70 -15.59
N GLU A 22 11.12 1.86 -16.12
CA GLU A 22 9.72 1.72 -15.69
C GLU A 22 9.47 0.54 -14.74
N SER A 23 10.52 -0.19 -14.31
CA SER A 23 10.43 -1.51 -13.66
C SER A 23 10.62 -1.54 -12.13
N GLU A 24 10.60 -0.41 -11.43
CA GLU A 24 10.66 -0.41 -9.95
C GLU A 24 9.24 -0.38 -9.37
N ALA A 25 8.56 -1.53 -9.42
CA ALA A 25 7.28 -1.71 -8.77
C ALA A 25 7.42 -2.60 -7.52
N PHE A 26 6.81 -2.19 -6.41
CA PHE A 26 6.67 -2.99 -5.20
C PHE A 26 5.21 -3.38 -5.03
N GLY A 27 4.92 -4.68 -5.12
CA GLY A 27 3.56 -5.22 -5.09
C GLY A 27 3.40 -6.32 -4.06
N GLY A 28 2.19 -6.44 -3.52
CA GLY A 28 1.89 -7.53 -2.61
C GLY A 28 0.47 -7.51 -2.06
N TRP A 29 0.07 -8.64 -1.49
CA TRP A 29 -1.20 -8.75 -0.79
C TRP A 29 -1.11 -8.06 0.57
N VAL A 30 -2.15 -7.30 0.92
CA VAL A 30 -2.32 -6.65 2.23
C VAL A 30 -3.77 -6.77 2.70
N TYR A 31 -4.00 -6.64 4.00
CA TYR A 31 -5.35 -6.53 4.53
C TYR A 31 -5.77 -5.07 4.63
N GLN A 32 -6.73 -4.64 3.81
CA GLN A 32 -7.37 -3.34 3.95
C GLN A 32 -8.32 -3.38 5.15
N LEU A 33 -8.11 -2.45 6.08
CA LEU A 33 -8.89 -2.26 7.29
C LEU A 33 -9.76 -0.99 7.19
N GLY A 34 -10.91 -0.99 7.84
CA GLY A 34 -11.66 0.23 8.09
C GLY A 34 -13.08 -0.02 8.55
N VAL A 35 -13.82 1.08 8.69
CA VAL A 35 -15.25 1.07 9.00
C VAL A 35 -15.97 1.73 7.84
N ASN A 36 -17.03 1.11 7.34
CA ASN A 36 -17.85 1.73 6.30
C ASN A 36 -18.82 2.77 6.91
N SER A 37 -19.58 3.47 6.07
CA SER A 37 -20.50 4.53 6.49
C SER A 37 -21.63 4.08 7.42
N ILE A 38 -21.87 2.77 7.55
CA ILE A 38 -22.90 2.19 8.43
C ILE A 38 -22.31 1.58 9.71
N GLY A 39 -21.04 1.83 10.00
CA GLY A 39 -20.39 1.35 11.22
C GLY A 39 -19.89 -0.09 11.16
N HIS A 40 -20.00 -0.78 10.02
CA HIS A 40 -19.47 -2.14 9.88
C HIS A 40 -17.97 -2.11 9.58
N GLU A 41 -17.21 -2.79 10.43
CA GLU A 41 -15.80 -3.05 10.21
C GLU A 41 -15.62 -3.99 9.00
N TYR A 42 -14.58 -3.73 8.21
CA TYR A 42 -14.17 -4.59 7.12
C TYR A 42 -12.69 -4.95 7.21
N PHE A 43 -12.39 -6.17 6.79
CA PHE A 43 -11.05 -6.75 6.75
C PHE A 43 -10.89 -7.50 5.42
N HIS A 44 -10.33 -6.82 4.43
CA HIS A 44 -10.37 -7.29 3.06
C HIS A 44 -8.96 -7.53 2.51
N LEU A 45 -8.71 -8.75 2.03
CA LEU A 45 -7.49 -9.02 1.28
C LEU A 45 -7.53 -8.26 -0.07
N ARG A 46 -6.50 -7.45 -0.31
CA ARG A 46 -6.35 -6.62 -1.51
C ARG A 46 -4.91 -6.67 -1.99
N PHE A 47 -4.73 -6.55 -3.30
CA PHE A 47 -3.40 -6.39 -3.87
C PHE A 47 -3.06 -4.91 -3.89
N LEU A 48 -1.96 -4.53 -3.26
CA LEU A 48 -1.44 -3.17 -3.25
C LEU A 48 -0.21 -3.13 -4.16
N LEU A 49 -0.09 -2.07 -4.96
CA LEU A 49 1.00 -1.87 -5.90
C LEU A 49 1.50 -0.43 -5.77
N VAL A 50 2.80 -0.29 -5.55
CA VAL A 50 3.52 0.97 -5.61
C VAL A 50 4.35 0.93 -6.90
N ARG A 51 4.02 1.78 -7.88
CA ARG A 51 4.73 1.88 -9.15
C ARG A 51 5.16 3.31 -9.38
N GLY A 52 6.47 3.53 -9.29
CA GLY A 52 7.03 4.88 -9.20
C GLY A 52 6.40 5.67 -8.05
N LYS A 53 5.80 6.83 -8.35
CA LYS A 53 5.05 7.64 -7.37
C LYS A 53 3.60 7.20 -7.12
N TYR A 54 3.07 6.26 -7.89
CA TYR A 54 1.66 5.89 -7.82
C TYR A 54 1.44 4.73 -6.84
N VAL A 55 0.38 4.84 -6.04
CA VAL A 55 -0.09 3.79 -5.14
C VAL A 55 -1.46 3.34 -5.62
N GLU A 56 -1.62 2.05 -5.86
CA GLU A 56 -2.80 1.47 -6.47
C GLU A 56 -3.27 0.24 -5.71
N MET A 57 -4.56 0.15 -5.43
CA MET A 57 -5.16 -0.98 -4.72
C MET A 57 -6.18 -1.69 -5.59
N TYR A 58 -6.05 -3.00 -5.69
CA TYR A 58 -6.83 -3.87 -6.57
C TYR A 58 -7.57 -4.96 -5.79
N LYS A 59 -8.70 -5.43 -6.34
CA LYS A 59 -9.41 -6.62 -5.82
C LYS A 59 -8.64 -7.92 -6.05
N ARG A 60 -7.84 -7.96 -7.12
CA ARG A 60 -7.08 -9.12 -7.61
C ARG A 60 -5.71 -8.65 -8.09
N ASP A 61 -4.74 -9.54 -8.14
CA ASP A 61 -3.41 -9.23 -8.66
C ASP A 61 -3.52 -8.77 -10.15
N PRO A 62 -3.10 -7.54 -10.49
CA PRO A 62 -3.16 -7.04 -11.86
C PRO A 62 -2.17 -7.75 -12.81
N HIS A 63 -1.12 -8.42 -12.31
CA HIS A 63 -0.20 -9.21 -13.14
C HIS A 63 -0.86 -10.50 -13.63
N GLU A 64 -1.62 -11.16 -12.75
CA GLU A 64 -2.42 -12.35 -13.10
C GLU A 64 -3.74 -12.00 -13.82
N ASN A 65 -4.20 -10.76 -13.71
CA ASN A 65 -5.46 -10.30 -14.28
C ASN A 65 -5.25 -9.02 -15.13
N PRO A 66 -4.60 -9.12 -16.30
CA PRO A 66 -4.30 -7.95 -17.12
C PRO A 66 -5.56 -7.13 -17.46
N GLY A 67 -5.45 -5.80 -17.44
CA GLY A 67 -6.54 -4.88 -17.78
C GLY A 67 -7.53 -4.57 -16.65
N ILE A 68 -7.40 -5.18 -15.47
CA ILE A 68 -8.18 -4.78 -14.29
C ILE A 68 -7.83 -3.33 -13.88
N LYS A 69 -8.84 -2.53 -13.56
CA LYS A 69 -8.65 -1.17 -13.04
C LYS A 69 -8.51 -1.17 -11.50
N PRO A 70 -7.67 -0.29 -10.92
CA PRO A 70 -7.56 -0.17 -9.48
C PRO A 70 -8.88 0.34 -8.87
N MET A 71 -9.21 -0.15 -7.67
CA MET A 71 -10.33 0.36 -6.88
C MET A 71 -10.04 1.73 -6.29
N ARG A 72 -8.77 1.96 -5.93
CA ARG A 72 -8.27 3.22 -5.40
C ARG A 72 -6.89 3.47 -5.99
N ARG A 73 -6.63 4.72 -6.39
CA ARG A 73 -5.34 5.19 -6.87
C ARG A 73 -5.01 6.49 -6.16
N GLY A 74 -3.75 6.63 -5.74
CA GLY A 74 -3.21 7.82 -5.11
C GLY A 74 -1.78 8.10 -5.58
N VAL A 75 -1.24 9.25 -5.18
CA VAL A 75 0.14 9.63 -5.44
C VAL A 75 0.87 9.72 -4.10
N ALA A 76 1.98 9.00 -3.96
CA ALA A 76 2.91 9.11 -2.85
C ALA A 76 3.77 10.37 -3.03
N GLY A 77 3.23 11.52 -2.65
CA GLY A 77 3.94 12.80 -2.67
C GLY A 77 4.35 13.28 -1.27
N HIS A 78 4.85 14.51 -1.21
CA HIS A 78 5.28 15.15 0.05
C HIS A 78 4.16 15.32 1.09
N THR A 79 2.88 15.16 0.69
CA THR A 79 1.73 15.21 1.59
C THR A 79 1.33 13.85 2.14
N LEU A 80 1.85 12.74 1.58
CA LEU A 80 1.58 11.40 2.08
C LEU A 80 2.33 11.18 3.39
N MET A 81 1.58 10.96 4.46
CA MET A 81 2.06 10.51 5.75
C MET A 81 1.83 9.00 5.85
N VAL A 82 2.79 8.29 6.45
CA VAL A 82 2.68 6.86 6.75
C VAL A 82 3.11 6.67 8.19
N GLU A 83 2.26 6.06 9.00
CA GLU A 83 2.45 5.84 10.43
C GLU A 83 2.33 4.35 10.75
N GLU A 84 3.24 3.85 11.56
CA GLU A 84 3.11 2.52 12.15
C GLU A 84 2.21 2.61 13.38
N LEU A 85 1.00 2.04 13.32
CA LEU A 85 0.10 1.92 14.46
C LEU A 85 0.44 0.72 15.36
N GLY A 86 1.40 -0.10 14.92
CA GLY A 86 1.91 -1.25 15.64
C GLY A 86 1.00 -2.48 15.55
N ARG A 87 1.15 -3.36 16.53
CA ARG A 87 0.45 -4.65 16.57
C ARG A 87 -0.99 -4.49 17.02
N ARG A 88 -1.94 -4.96 16.20
CA ARG A 88 -3.36 -5.06 16.52
C ARG A 88 -3.79 -6.51 16.57
N LYS A 89 -4.52 -6.88 17.62
CA LYS A 89 -5.18 -8.19 17.71
C LYS A 89 -6.48 -8.13 16.92
N VAL A 90 -6.60 -9.01 15.94
CA VAL A 90 -7.87 -9.29 15.24
C VAL A 90 -8.35 -10.67 15.65
N ASN A 91 -9.61 -11.01 15.35
CA ASN A 91 -10.21 -12.31 15.71
C ASN A 91 -9.40 -13.55 15.24
N HIS A 92 -8.43 -13.35 14.35
CA HIS A 92 -7.71 -14.41 13.64
C HIS A 92 -6.18 -14.33 13.78
N GLY A 93 -5.65 -13.49 14.69
CA GLY A 93 -4.22 -13.38 14.98
C GLY A 93 -3.77 -11.95 15.25
N ASP A 94 -2.46 -11.78 15.41
CA ASP A 94 -1.83 -10.46 15.47
C ASP A 94 -1.52 -9.98 14.04
N VAL A 95 -1.82 -8.72 13.76
CA VAL A 95 -1.44 -8.03 12.52
C VAL A 95 -0.69 -6.74 12.84
N TYR A 96 0.14 -6.29 11.91
CA TYR A 96 0.90 -5.05 12.02
C TYR A 96 0.28 -4.01 11.11
N VAL A 97 -0.25 -2.94 11.72
CA VAL A 97 -1.09 -1.96 11.03
C VAL A 97 -0.26 -0.74 10.65
N LEU A 98 -0.34 -0.36 9.38
CA LEU A 98 0.12 0.92 8.89
C LEU A 98 -1.09 1.78 8.53
N ARG A 99 -1.05 3.04 8.93
CA ARG A 99 -1.97 4.07 8.45
C ARG A 99 -1.24 4.93 7.44
N PHE A 100 -1.91 5.25 6.35
CA PHE A 100 -1.43 6.27 5.42
C PHE A 100 -2.54 7.28 5.13
N PHE A 101 -2.17 8.55 5.04
CA PHE A 101 -3.12 9.65 4.85
C PHE A 101 -2.46 10.84 4.16
N ASN A 102 -3.29 11.72 3.61
CA ASN A 102 -2.83 12.99 3.07
C ASN A 102 -2.96 14.06 4.16
N ARG A 103 -1.85 14.72 4.52
CA ARG A 103 -1.85 15.79 5.54
C ARG A 103 -2.72 17.01 5.20
N LEU A 104 -3.03 17.21 3.91
CA LEU A 104 -3.89 18.30 3.43
C LEU A 104 -5.35 17.85 3.27
N ASP A 105 -5.62 16.54 3.36
CA ASP A 105 -6.94 15.96 3.15
C ASP A 105 -7.06 14.62 3.89
N GLU A 106 -7.42 14.70 5.18
CA GLU A 106 -7.55 13.52 6.04
C GLU A 106 -8.70 12.58 5.62
N THR A 107 -9.58 13.02 4.71
CA THR A 107 -10.61 12.13 4.12
C THR A 107 -9.96 11.06 3.24
N LYS A 108 -8.76 11.32 2.72
CA LYS A 108 -7.94 10.38 1.93
C LYS A 108 -6.99 9.57 2.82
N LYS A 109 -7.55 8.93 3.85
CA LYS A 109 -6.84 7.98 4.72
C LYS A 109 -7.16 6.53 4.39
N GLY A 110 -6.21 5.65 4.66
CA GLY A 110 -6.36 4.21 4.56
C GLY A 110 -5.52 3.51 5.62
N GLU A 111 -5.96 2.32 6.01
CA GLU A 111 -5.21 1.42 6.88
C GLU A 111 -4.98 0.10 6.15
N ILE A 112 -3.74 -0.39 6.24
CA ILE A 112 -3.35 -1.72 5.78
C ILE A 112 -2.75 -2.50 6.94
N ALA A 113 -2.98 -3.81 6.94
CA ALA A 113 -2.41 -4.75 7.88
C ALA A 113 -1.53 -5.76 7.14
N CYS A 114 -0.38 -6.03 7.75
CA CYS A 114 0.54 -7.08 7.34
C CYS A 114 0.54 -8.21 8.39
N ALA A 115 0.83 -9.44 7.96
CA ALA A 115 0.88 -10.58 8.88
C ALA A 115 2.14 -10.55 9.76
N LYS A 116 3.22 -9.91 9.28
CA LYS A 116 4.51 -9.81 9.98
C LYS A 116 5.02 -8.38 10.04
N VAL A 117 5.77 -8.07 11.10
CA VAL A 117 6.44 -6.77 11.26
C VAL A 117 7.40 -6.47 10.10
N GLY A 118 8.12 -7.48 9.61
CA GLY A 118 9.04 -7.31 8.48
C GLY A 118 8.33 -6.96 7.17
N GLU A 119 7.09 -7.42 6.98
CA GLU A 119 6.27 -7.05 5.82
C GLU A 119 5.81 -5.59 5.92
N ALA A 120 5.37 -5.17 7.11
CA ALA A 120 5.03 -3.76 7.36
C ALA A 120 6.23 -2.83 7.12
N ARG A 121 7.44 -3.23 7.56
CA ARG A 121 8.65 -2.45 7.32
C ARG A 121 8.95 -2.27 5.82
N LYS A 122 8.84 -3.34 5.03
CA LYS A 122 9.01 -3.26 3.57
C LYS A 122 8.00 -2.30 2.92
N TRP A 123 6.76 -2.29 3.39
CA TRP A 123 5.76 -1.32 2.91
C TRP A 123 6.14 0.13 3.24
N MET A 124 6.61 0.39 4.46
CA MET A 124 7.11 1.72 4.83
C MET A 124 8.27 2.17 3.93
N GLU A 125 9.24 1.29 3.70
CA GLU A 125 10.38 1.52 2.79
C GLU A 125 9.90 1.81 1.36
N ALA A 126 8.94 1.05 0.84
CA ALA A 126 8.36 1.25 -0.49
C ALA A 126 7.63 2.60 -0.61
N PHE A 127 6.84 2.99 0.40
CA PHE A 127 6.19 4.30 0.42
C PHE A 127 7.20 5.45 0.49
N ASP A 128 8.26 5.32 1.28
CA ASP A 128 9.28 6.36 1.38
C ASP A 128 10.05 6.51 0.06
N HIS A 129 10.44 5.40 -0.56
CA HIS A 129 11.06 5.40 -1.87
C HIS A 129 10.19 6.09 -2.94
N ALA A 130 8.89 5.79 -2.96
CA ALA A 130 7.95 6.43 -3.87
C ALA A 130 7.86 7.96 -3.68
N LYS A 131 7.96 8.45 -2.43
CA LYS A 131 8.01 9.90 -2.14
C LYS A 131 9.27 10.54 -2.69
N GLN A 132 10.42 9.88 -2.53
CA GLN A 132 11.71 10.40 -2.98
C GLN A 132 11.78 10.54 -4.50
N GLN A 133 11.17 9.62 -5.25
CA GLN A 133 11.09 9.73 -6.71
C GLN A 133 10.36 11.00 -7.18
N LEU A 134 9.27 11.40 -6.52
CA LEU A 134 8.57 12.67 -6.83
C LEU A 134 9.50 13.88 -6.61
N THR A 135 10.23 13.90 -5.51
CA THR A 135 11.17 14.99 -5.18
C THR A 135 12.31 15.08 -6.20
N SER A 136 12.77 13.94 -6.72
CA SER A 136 13.83 13.91 -7.76
C SER A 136 13.36 14.50 -9.09
N MET A 137 12.14 14.21 -9.56
CA MET A 137 11.57 14.82 -10.77
C MET A 137 11.48 16.35 -10.65
N GLY A 138 11.11 16.86 -9.46
CA GLY A 138 11.07 18.30 -9.20
C GLY A 138 12.42 19.02 -9.30
N LYS A 139 13.54 18.31 -9.12
CA LYS A 139 14.89 18.88 -9.27
C LYS A 139 15.32 18.99 -10.74
N TRP A 140 14.96 18.01 -11.58
CA TRP A 140 15.27 18.05 -13.01
C TRP A 140 14.53 19.17 -13.76
N TYR A 141 13.27 19.44 -13.41
CA TYR A 141 12.52 20.54 -14.03
C TYR A 141 13.04 21.94 -13.67
N ASN A 142 13.75 22.09 -12.55
CA ASN A 142 14.30 23.38 -12.11
C ASN A 142 15.78 23.58 -12.49
N GLY A 143 16.36 22.68 -13.31
CA GLY A 143 17.78 22.68 -13.69
C GLY A 143 18.12 23.36 -15.02
N PHE A 144 17.16 23.99 -15.70
CA PHE A 144 17.39 24.82 -16.88
C PHE A 144 16.83 26.23 -16.62
N SER A 145 17.67 27.13 -16.10
CA SER A 145 17.53 28.58 -16.22
C SER A 145 18.89 29.21 -16.44
#